data_AF-A0A958AJ56-F1
#
_entry.id   AF-A0A958AJ56-F1
#
_cell.length_a   1.000
_cell.length_b   1.000
_cell.length_c   1.000
_cell.angle_alpha   90.00
_cell.angle_beta   90.00
_cell.angle_gamma   90.00
#
_symmetry.space_group_name_H-M   'P 1'
#
loop_
_entity.id
_entity.type
_entity.pdbx_description
1 polymer ?
#
loop_
_entity_poly.entity_id
_entity_poly.type
_entity_poly.pdbx_seq_one_letter_code
_entity_poly.pdbx_strand_id
1 'polypeptide(L)'
;MRRSGLTLIVITLLSLLGSPLLPAANAAPLADPLLQGDPEAAYVPGQLLIGFREGVTDEQIADFYATYGLAEKDNLDANPEDTDQGIRLAALQVDISAELIQLLESDPRVRYAEPNYLLHIARTPDDPDFDKLWGLRNVGQTGGTNGADVSAMAAWDIATGSRDIVVAIIDTGIDFNHPDLADNMWVNKKECPQGYGKCSADGKDDDNNGYVDDFYGANTINDTGEIMDDFGHGTHVAGTIGGVGNNGVGVVGVNWNVQLLGCKFLSASGSGSTANAIKCFNYVTELKEKQGYNIL
;
A
#
# COMPACT_ATOMS: atom_id res chain seq x y z
N MET A 1 -45.63 -42.12 -51.89
CA MET A 1 -45.50 -41.99 -53.35
C MET A 1 -44.02 -42.16 -53.71
N ARG A 2 -43.73 -43.08 -54.65
CA ARG A 2 -42.38 -43.44 -55.11
C ARG A 2 -41.67 -42.29 -55.83
N ARG A 3 -40.32 -42.26 -55.75
CA ARG A 3 -39.29 -42.14 -56.83
C ARG A 3 -37.97 -41.71 -56.15
N SER A 4 -36.91 -42.53 -56.10
CA SER A 4 -35.93 -42.83 -57.18
C SER A 4 -35.46 -41.55 -57.86
N GLY A 5 -34.21 -41.12 -57.91
CA GLY A 5 -32.87 -41.65 -57.66
C GLY A 5 -31.91 -40.71 -58.42
N LEU A 6 -30.60 -40.73 -58.17
CA LEU A 6 -29.55 -40.59 -59.20
C LEU A 6 -28.18 -40.51 -58.53
N THR A 7 -27.31 -41.43 -58.92
CA THR A 7 -25.86 -41.36 -58.78
C THR A 7 -25.32 -40.56 -59.97
N LEU A 8 -24.42 -39.60 -59.73
CA LEU A 8 -23.52 -39.09 -60.77
C LEU A 8 -22.13 -38.84 -60.16
N ILE A 9 -21.14 -39.52 -60.74
CA ILE A 9 -19.70 -39.34 -60.54
C ILE A 9 -19.24 -38.25 -61.50
N VAL A 10 -18.48 -37.25 -61.04
CA VAL A 10 -17.47 -36.54 -61.87
C VAL A 10 -16.26 -36.16 -61.01
N ILE A 11 -15.09 -36.47 -61.58
CA ILE A 11 -13.70 -36.32 -61.12
C ILE A 11 -13.20 -34.89 -61.34
N THR A 12 -12.05 -34.55 -60.74
CA THR A 12 -11.14 -33.38 -60.92
C THR A 12 -11.32 -32.24 -59.93
N LEU A 13 -10.29 -31.56 -59.40
CA LEU A 13 -8.89 -31.42 -59.81
C LEU A 13 -8.04 -31.08 -58.56
N LEU A 14 -6.82 -31.62 -58.48
CA LEU A 14 -5.82 -31.26 -57.50
C LEU A 14 -5.28 -29.85 -57.81
N SER A 15 -5.47 -28.88 -56.91
CA SER A 15 -4.75 -27.60 -56.95
C SER A 15 -4.05 -27.40 -55.61
N LEU A 16 -2.71 -27.39 -55.66
CA LEU A 16 -1.84 -26.92 -54.58
C LEU A 16 -2.25 -25.49 -54.21
N LEU A 17 -2.70 -25.29 -52.97
CA LEU A 17 -2.69 -24.00 -52.32
C LEU A 17 -1.78 -24.12 -51.11
N GLY A 18 -0.72 -23.32 -51.14
CA GLY A 18 0.30 -23.27 -50.10
C GLY A 18 -0.33 -22.96 -48.75
N SER A 19 0.06 -23.74 -47.76
CA SER A 19 -0.14 -23.42 -46.36
C SER A 19 0.47 -22.03 -46.09
N PRO A 20 -0.27 -21.06 -45.54
CA PRO A 20 0.38 -19.91 -44.97
C PRO A 20 1.25 -20.41 -43.82
N LEU A 21 2.53 -20.07 -43.86
CA LEU A 21 3.39 -20.09 -42.69
C LEU A 21 2.71 -19.23 -41.63
N LEU A 22 2.05 -19.89 -40.66
CA LEU A 22 1.72 -19.23 -39.41
C LEU A 22 3.04 -18.77 -38.81
N PRO A 23 3.22 -17.48 -38.47
CA PRO A 23 4.37 -17.07 -37.70
C PRO A 23 4.33 -17.87 -36.40
N ALA A 24 5.49 -18.39 -35.99
CA ALA A 24 5.64 -19.04 -34.70
C ALA A 24 5.02 -18.13 -33.65
N ALA A 25 3.91 -18.57 -33.06
CA ALA A 25 3.39 -17.93 -31.88
C ALA A 25 4.52 -18.00 -30.86
N ASN A 26 5.06 -16.84 -30.47
CA ASN A 26 5.85 -16.74 -29.27
C ASN A 26 5.01 -17.39 -28.16
N ALA A 27 5.40 -18.59 -27.73
CA ALA A 27 4.88 -19.16 -26.52
C ALA A 27 5.20 -18.13 -25.44
N ALA A 28 4.16 -17.47 -24.92
CA ALA A 28 4.28 -16.74 -23.68
C ALA A 28 4.93 -17.70 -22.67
N PRO A 29 5.91 -17.25 -21.87
CA PRO A 29 6.48 -18.10 -20.84
C PRO A 29 5.32 -18.65 -20.02
N LEU A 30 5.28 -19.97 -19.84
CA LEU A 30 4.32 -20.62 -18.98
C LEU A 30 4.44 -19.94 -17.62
N ALA A 31 3.46 -19.12 -17.25
CA ALA A 31 3.39 -18.54 -15.93
C ALA A 31 3.38 -19.71 -14.94
N ASP A 32 4.31 -19.68 -13.98
CA ASP A 32 4.38 -20.68 -12.94
C ASP A 32 3.03 -20.67 -12.19
N PRO A 33 2.28 -21.79 -12.16
CA PRO A 33 1.02 -21.87 -11.43
C PRO A 33 1.18 -21.56 -9.93
N LEU A 34 2.40 -21.60 -9.39
CA LEU A 34 2.73 -21.25 -8.01
C LEU A 34 2.77 -19.73 -7.74
N LEU A 35 2.79 -18.89 -8.80
CA LEU A 35 2.69 -17.43 -8.68
C LEU A 35 1.24 -16.91 -8.76
N GLN A 36 0.25 -17.80 -8.87
CA GLN A 36 -1.18 -17.46 -8.78
C GLN A 36 -1.67 -17.51 -7.32
N GLY A 37 -0.82 -17.11 -6.38
CA GLY A 37 -1.25 -16.83 -5.02
C GLY A 37 -2.17 -15.61 -5.00
N ASP A 38 -3.09 -15.59 -4.05
CA ASP A 38 -3.90 -14.42 -3.75
C ASP A 38 -2.99 -13.18 -3.63
N PRO A 39 -3.20 -12.11 -4.42
CA PRO A 39 -2.38 -10.90 -4.36
C PRO A 39 -2.43 -10.18 -2.99
N GLU A 40 -3.34 -10.58 -2.08
CA GLU A 40 -3.36 -10.12 -0.68
C GLU A 40 -2.60 -11.05 0.29
N ALA A 41 -2.16 -12.23 -0.13
CA ALA A 41 -1.45 -13.16 0.75
C ALA A 41 -0.01 -12.71 1.02
N ALA A 42 0.34 -12.47 2.28
CA ALA A 42 1.69 -12.08 2.69
C ALA A 42 2.76 -13.20 2.51
N TYR A 43 2.33 -14.45 2.32
CA TYR A 43 3.19 -15.63 2.22
C TYR A 43 2.57 -16.71 1.32
N VAL A 44 3.40 -17.64 0.83
CA VAL A 44 2.96 -18.77 0.01
C VAL A 44 2.14 -19.75 0.88
N PRO A 45 0.86 -20.03 0.55
CA PRO A 45 0.01 -20.88 1.37
C PRO A 45 0.63 -22.25 1.66
N GLY A 46 0.64 -22.63 2.94
CA GLY A 46 1.14 -23.91 3.41
C GLY A 46 2.66 -24.11 3.27
N GLN A 47 3.47 -23.07 3.00
CA GLN A 47 4.93 -23.18 2.93
C GLN A 47 5.65 -22.45 4.06
N LEU A 48 6.67 -23.12 4.61
CA LEU A 48 7.46 -22.70 5.75
C LEU A 48 8.94 -22.70 5.39
N LEU A 49 9.69 -21.71 5.86
CA LEU A 49 11.14 -21.81 6.01
C LEU A 49 11.46 -22.30 7.41
N ILE A 50 12.26 -23.36 7.50
CA ILE A 50 12.71 -23.94 8.77
C ILE A 50 14.23 -23.93 8.77
N GLY A 51 14.82 -23.19 9.70
CA GLY A 51 16.24 -23.25 9.97
C GLY A 51 16.51 -24.26 11.08
N PHE A 52 17.24 -25.34 10.77
CA PHE A 52 17.71 -26.29 11.78
C PHE A 52 18.98 -25.80 12.47
N ARG A 53 19.24 -26.29 13.68
CA ARG A 53 20.49 -26.03 14.41
C ARG A 53 21.64 -26.83 13.78
N GLU A 54 22.85 -26.32 13.98
CA GLU A 54 24.07 -26.98 13.55
C GLU A 54 24.17 -28.41 14.10
N GLY A 55 24.59 -29.35 13.25
CA GLY A 55 24.77 -30.76 13.59
C GLY A 55 23.48 -31.60 13.59
N VAL A 56 22.32 -31.03 13.26
CA VAL A 56 21.10 -31.81 12.99
C VAL A 56 21.29 -32.56 11.67
N THR A 57 21.19 -33.89 11.70
CA THR A 57 21.41 -34.75 10.53
C THR A 57 20.16 -34.85 9.66
N ASP A 58 20.31 -35.22 8.38
CA ASP A 58 19.16 -35.46 7.49
C ASP A 58 18.18 -36.52 8.02
N GLU A 59 18.68 -37.52 8.77
CA GLU A 59 17.83 -38.52 9.42
C GLU A 59 16.98 -37.89 10.54
N GLN A 60 17.55 -36.94 11.30
CA GLN A 60 16.81 -36.18 12.32
C GLN A 60 15.82 -35.18 11.72
N ILE A 61 16.13 -34.64 10.53
CA ILE A 61 15.22 -33.78 9.76
C ILE A 61 14.05 -34.61 9.21
N ALA A 62 14.31 -35.79 8.66
CA ALA A 62 13.28 -36.70 8.19
C ALA A 62 12.34 -37.14 9.33
N ASP A 63 12.89 -37.44 10.51
CA ASP A 63 12.11 -37.73 11.72
C ASP A 63 11.28 -36.53 12.19
N PHE A 64 11.84 -35.32 12.13
CA PHE A 64 11.13 -34.08 12.42
C PHE A 64 9.92 -33.92 11.49
N TYR A 65 10.10 -34.10 10.18
CA TYR A 65 9.00 -34.01 9.23
C TYR A 65 7.92 -35.06 9.46
N ALA A 66 8.30 -36.30 9.75
CA ALA A 66 7.34 -37.34 10.11
C ALA A 66 6.55 -36.99 11.39
N THR A 67 7.21 -36.37 12.38
CA THR A 67 6.59 -35.95 13.65
C THR A 67 5.52 -34.89 13.45
N TYR A 68 5.80 -33.89 12.61
CA TYR A 68 4.93 -32.72 12.41
C TYR A 68 4.06 -32.82 11.15
N GLY A 69 4.14 -33.91 10.40
CA GLY A 69 3.36 -34.10 9.16
C GLY A 69 3.76 -33.16 8.03
N LEU A 70 5.02 -32.73 8.01
CA LEU A 70 5.58 -31.83 7.02
C LEU A 70 6.14 -32.61 5.83
N ALA A 71 6.16 -31.99 4.65
CA ALA A 71 6.83 -32.50 3.46
C ALA A 71 7.97 -31.56 3.06
N GLU A 72 9.17 -32.09 2.89
CA GLU A 72 10.28 -31.31 2.33
C GLU A 72 9.98 -30.93 0.89
N LYS A 73 10.19 -29.65 0.55
CA LYS A 73 10.05 -29.10 -0.79
C LYS A 73 11.40 -28.79 -1.42
N ASP A 74 12.32 -28.24 -0.63
CA ASP A 74 13.65 -27.88 -1.10
C ASP A 74 14.65 -27.82 0.06
N ASN A 75 15.92 -28.07 -0.28
CA ASN A 75 17.05 -27.82 0.58
C ASN A 75 17.73 -26.52 0.10
N LEU A 76 17.63 -25.47 0.91
CA LEU A 76 18.09 -24.13 0.56
C LEU A 76 19.52 -23.84 1.03
N ASP A 77 20.25 -24.85 1.53
CA ASP A 77 21.64 -24.70 1.91
C ASP A 77 22.50 -24.37 0.67
N ALA A 78 23.31 -23.32 0.78
CA ALA A 78 24.17 -22.86 -0.31
C ALA A 78 25.22 -23.89 -0.75
N ASN A 79 25.59 -24.80 0.15
CA ASN A 79 26.40 -25.98 -0.14
C ASN A 79 25.73 -27.21 0.51
N PRO A 80 25.24 -28.19 -0.27
CA PRO A 80 24.58 -29.38 0.26
C PRO A 80 25.49 -30.26 1.13
N GLU A 81 26.81 -30.09 1.05
CA GLU A 81 27.80 -30.80 1.88
C GLU A 81 28.14 -30.04 3.17
N ASP A 82 27.67 -28.79 3.31
CA ASP A 82 27.93 -27.91 4.45
C ASP A 82 26.62 -27.69 5.23
N THR A 83 26.45 -28.47 6.29
CA THR A 83 25.22 -28.50 7.12
C THR A 83 25.08 -27.28 8.05
N ASP A 84 25.92 -26.25 7.92
CA ASP A 84 25.98 -25.13 8.88
C ASP A 84 24.77 -24.20 8.83
N GLN A 85 24.04 -24.12 7.72
CA GLN A 85 22.87 -23.25 7.58
C GLN A 85 21.55 -23.98 7.88
N GLY A 86 21.42 -25.24 7.47
CA GLY A 86 20.31 -26.13 7.79
C GLY A 86 18.94 -25.59 7.36
N ILE A 87 18.87 -24.80 6.29
CA ILE A 87 17.62 -24.14 5.87
C ILE A 87 16.87 -25.08 4.93
N ARG A 88 15.61 -25.37 5.27
CA ARG A 88 14.72 -26.19 4.46
C ARG A 88 13.43 -25.45 4.17
N LEU A 89 12.96 -25.59 2.93
CA LEU A 89 11.61 -25.25 2.56
C LEU A 89 10.72 -26.47 2.84
N ALA A 90 9.75 -26.32 3.73
CA ALA A 90 8.79 -27.36 4.05
C ALA A 90 7.37 -26.93 3.64
N ALA A 91 6.51 -27.91 3.39
CA ALA A 91 5.11 -27.70 3.08
C ALA A 91 4.18 -28.51 3.99
N LEU A 92 2.99 -27.95 4.23
CA LEU A 92 1.91 -28.53 5.00
C LEU A 92 0.58 -28.34 4.27
N GLN A 93 -0.36 -29.26 4.44
CA GLN A 93 -1.69 -29.21 3.81
C GLN A 93 -2.71 -28.36 4.59
N VAL A 94 -2.27 -27.66 5.63
CA VAL A 94 -3.11 -26.76 6.45
C VAL A 94 -2.47 -25.38 6.54
N ASP A 95 -3.27 -24.39 6.91
CA ASP A 95 -2.80 -23.02 7.11
C ASP A 95 -1.73 -22.94 8.21
N ILE A 96 -0.82 -21.99 8.02
CA ILE A 96 0.28 -21.73 8.97
C ILE A 96 -0.22 -20.76 10.02
N SER A 97 -0.39 -21.24 11.25
CA SER A 97 -0.80 -20.41 12.39
C SER A 97 0.39 -20.02 13.27
N ALA A 98 0.21 -18.98 14.09
CA ALA A 98 1.23 -18.58 15.06
C ALA A 98 1.53 -19.68 16.09
N GLU A 99 0.51 -20.47 16.47
CA GLU A 99 0.67 -21.62 17.38
C GLU A 99 1.48 -22.74 16.74
N LEU A 100 1.32 -22.99 15.44
CA LEU A 100 2.15 -23.95 14.72
C LEU A 100 3.61 -23.49 14.70
N ILE A 101 3.88 -22.22 14.39
CA ILE A 101 5.24 -21.67 14.41
C ILE A 101 5.87 -21.85 15.79
N GLN A 102 5.18 -21.43 16.86
CA GLN A 102 5.67 -21.61 18.24
C GLN A 102 5.90 -23.08 18.59
N LEU A 103 5.05 -23.99 18.11
CA LEU A 103 5.23 -25.42 18.31
C LEU A 103 6.50 -25.93 17.63
N LEU A 104 6.75 -25.56 16.38
CA LEU A 104 7.95 -25.95 15.64
C LEU A 104 9.22 -25.37 16.29
N GLU A 105 9.19 -24.11 16.70
CA GLU A 105 10.31 -23.44 17.38
C GLU A 105 10.61 -23.99 18.77
N SER A 106 9.66 -24.71 19.39
CA SER A 106 9.87 -25.40 20.66
C SER A 106 10.71 -26.69 20.53
N ASP A 107 10.85 -27.23 19.31
CA ASP A 107 11.68 -28.41 19.07
C ASP A 107 13.17 -28.05 19.18
N PRO A 108 13.96 -28.79 19.98
CA PRO A 108 15.37 -28.47 20.19
C PRO A 108 16.21 -28.52 18.91
N ARG A 109 15.74 -29.18 17.84
CA ARG A 109 16.40 -29.21 16.53
C ARG A 109 16.24 -27.90 15.76
N VAL A 110 15.20 -27.11 16.06
CA VAL A 110 14.84 -25.91 15.29
C VAL A 110 15.54 -24.68 15.87
N ARG A 111 16.08 -23.86 14.96
CA ARG A 111 16.66 -22.55 15.23
C ARG A 111 15.61 -21.45 15.07
N TYR A 112 14.80 -21.55 14.02
CA TYR A 112 13.64 -20.70 13.73
C TYR A 112 12.69 -21.41 12.76
N ALA A 113 11.42 -21.01 12.76
CA ALA A 113 10.45 -21.39 11.75
C ALA A 113 9.60 -20.19 11.37
N GLU A 114 9.40 -19.96 10.07
CA GLU A 114 8.60 -18.83 9.59
C GLU A 114 7.84 -19.17 8.30
N PRO A 115 6.75 -18.45 7.96
CA PRO A 115 6.12 -18.57 6.66
C PRO A 115 7.09 -18.24 5.52
N ASN A 116 6.93 -18.88 4.36
CA ASN A 116 7.64 -18.50 3.14
C ASN A 116 7.01 -17.21 2.56
N TYR A 117 7.46 -16.05 3.03
CA TYR A 117 6.92 -14.76 2.65
C TYR A 117 7.10 -14.45 1.15
N LEU A 118 6.09 -13.85 0.54
CA LEU A 118 6.21 -13.29 -0.80
C LEU A 118 6.93 -11.93 -0.69
N LEU A 119 8.07 -11.80 -1.38
CA LEU A 119 8.87 -10.58 -1.40
C LEU A 119 8.60 -9.79 -2.68
N HIS A 120 8.59 -8.46 -2.57
CA HIS A 120 8.43 -7.53 -3.69
C HIS A 120 9.66 -6.61 -3.81
N ILE A 121 9.83 -5.98 -4.98
CA ILE A 121 10.87 -4.96 -5.17
C ILE A 121 10.54 -3.79 -4.24
N ALA A 122 11.44 -3.51 -3.28
CA ALA A 122 11.26 -2.45 -2.30
C ALA A 122 10.97 -1.10 -2.97
N ARG A 123 9.79 -0.54 -2.71
CA ARG A 123 9.37 0.74 -3.29
C ARG A 123 10.03 1.87 -2.50
N THR A 124 11.17 2.36 -2.99
CA THR A 124 11.79 3.58 -2.46
C THR A 124 11.18 4.79 -3.17
N PRO A 125 10.63 5.78 -2.45
CA PRO A 125 10.14 7.01 -3.07
C PRO A 125 11.26 7.74 -3.84
N ASP A 126 10.92 8.37 -4.96
CA ASP A 126 11.85 9.20 -5.76
C ASP A 126 11.98 10.66 -5.26
N ASP A 127 11.38 10.96 -4.11
CA ASP A 127 11.33 12.29 -3.52
C ASP A 127 12.74 12.75 -3.05
N PRO A 128 13.27 13.89 -3.53
CA PRO A 128 14.67 14.28 -3.36
C PRO A 128 15.18 14.37 -1.94
N ASP A 129 14.30 14.68 -0.98
CA ASP A 129 14.64 14.83 0.43
C ASP A 129 14.31 13.60 1.28
N PHE A 130 13.89 12.48 0.68
CA PHE A 130 13.54 11.25 1.41
C PHE A 130 14.64 10.76 2.35
N ASP A 131 15.91 10.83 1.92
CA ASP A 131 17.05 10.41 2.75
C ASP A 131 17.18 11.22 4.05
N LYS A 132 16.59 12.42 4.13
CA LYS A 132 16.58 13.24 5.36
C LYS A 132 15.51 12.78 6.37
N LEU A 133 14.51 11.99 5.94
CA LEU A 133 13.34 11.61 6.72
C LEU A 133 13.62 10.39 7.60
N TRP A 134 14.55 10.55 8.56
CA TRP A 134 14.96 9.47 9.46
C TRP A 134 13.79 8.81 10.21
N GLY A 135 12.73 9.57 10.52
CA GLY A 135 11.55 9.02 11.19
C GLY A 135 10.81 7.97 10.37
N LEU A 136 10.87 8.05 9.03
CA LEU A 136 10.26 7.09 8.11
C LEU A 136 11.20 5.91 7.81
N ARG A 137 12.49 6.21 7.64
CA ARG A 137 13.56 5.23 7.40
C ARG A 137 14.85 5.72 8.01
N ASN A 138 15.39 5.00 8.98
CA ASN A 138 16.61 5.34 9.69
C ASN A 138 17.69 4.30 9.41
N VAL A 139 18.65 4.66 8.56
CA VAL A 139 19.86 3.87 8.30
C VAL A 139 21.09 4.48 8.98
N GLY A 140 20.89 5.33 9.99
CA GLY A 140 21.93 6.10 10.67
C GLY A 140 22.36 7.37 9.91
N GLN A 141 21.65 7.75 8.85
CA GLN A 141 22.04 8.84 7.95
C GLN A 141 22.00 10.24 8.59
N THR A 142 21.35 10.36 9.75
CA THR A 142 21.32 11.59 10.57
C THR A 142 22.12 11.47 11.86
N GLY A 143 22.94 10.42 12.01
CA GLY A 143 23.77 10.16 13.20
C GLY A 143 23.03 9.49 14.38
N GLY A 144 21.80 9.02 14.15
CA GLY A 144 21.01 8.26 15.14
C GLY A 144 21.26 6.75 15.11
N THR A 145 20.50 6.01 15.92
CA THR A 145 20.52 4.54 15.95
C THR A 145 19.83 3.96 14.71
N ASN A 146 20.55 3.13 13.95
CA ASN A 146 19.99 2.41 12.81
C ASN A 146 18.73 1.60 13.20
N GLY A 147 17.68 1.66 12.38
CA GLY A 147 16.39 0.99 12.62
C GLY A 147 15.48 1.66 13.65
N ALA A 148 15.88 2.80 14.23
CA ALA A 148 14.99 3.60 15.08
C ALA A 148 14.11 4.51 14.21
N ASP A 149 13.09 3.91 13.58
CA ASP A 149 12.10 4.54 12.70
C ASP A 149 10.71 3.89 12.86
N VAL A 150 9.71 4.36 12.12
CA VAL A 150 8.35 3.79 12.10
C VAL A 150 8.19 2.64 11.09
N SER A 151 9.29 2.18 10.50
CA SER A 151 9.32 1.12 9.49
C SER A 151 8.41 1.40 8.27
N ALA A 152 8.40 2.66 7.80
CA ALA A 152 7.52 3.10 6.72
C ALA A 152 7.75 2.32 5.41
N MET A 153 9.00 1.95 5.11
CA MET A 153 9.34 1.15 3.92
C MET A 153 8.58 -0.18 3.88
N ALA A 154 8.56 -0.90 5.00
CA ALA A 154 7.84 -2.18 5.10
C ALA A 154 6.31 -1.98 5.04
N ALA A 155 5.81 -0.88 5.60
CA ALA A 155 4.39 -0.54 5.49
C ALA A 155 3.99 -0.20 4.05
N TRP A 156 4.84 0.48 3.28
CA TRP A 156 4.58 0.86 1.89
C TRP A 156 4.62 -0.31 0.90
N ASP A 157 5.26 -1.42 1.27
CA ASP A 157 5.14 -2.68 0.54
C ASP A 157 3.73 -3.29 0.66
N ILE A 158 2.95 -2.88 1.68
CA ILE A 158 1.54 -3.26 1.88
C ILE A 158 0.59 -2.20 1.29
N ALA A 159 0.75 -0.94 1.70
CA ALA A 159 -0.09 0.17 1.24
C ALA A 159 0.63 1.52 1.35
N THR A 160 0.39 2.41 0.38
CA THR A 160 0.93 3.79 0.35
C THR A 160 -0.14 4.85 0.63
N GLY A 161 -1.26 4.44 1.23
CA GLY A 161 -2.43 5.29 1.48
C GLY A 161 -3.51 5.18 0.40
N SER A 162 -4.65 5.82 0.65
CA SER A 162 -5.76 5.92 -0.29
C SER A 162 -6.40 7.30 -0.24
N ARG A 163 -6.79 7.82 -1.42
CA ARG A 163 -7.61 9.02 -1.56
C ARG A 163 -9.07 8.81 -1.12
N ASP A 164 -9.46 7.61 -0.69
CA ASP A 164 -10.75 7.36 -0.02
C ASP A 164 -10.73 7.73 1.47
N ILE A 165 -9.54 8.02 2.02
CA ILE A 165 -9.34 8.43 3.41
C ILE A 165 -9.11 9.94 3.44
N VAL A 166 -9.85 10.61 4.31
CA VAL A 166 -9.67 12.02 4.62
C VAL A 166 -9.04 12.14 6.00
N VAL A 167 -8.02 12.99 6.15
CA VAL A 167 -7.39 13.29 7.43
C VAL A 167 -7.55 14.78 7.70
N ALA A 168 -8.17 15.11 8.84
CA ALA A 168 -8.37 16.49 9.25
C ALA A 168 -7.15 17.05 9.99
N ILE A 169 -6.69 18.23 9.57
CA ILE A 169 -5.57 18.96 10.18
C ILE A 169 -6.12 20.18 10.91
N ILE A 170 -6.30 20.04 12.23
CA ILE A 170 -6.76 21.10 13.11
C ILE A 170 -5.54 21.89 13.61
N ASP A 171 -5.17 22.96 12.91
CA ASP A 171 -3.89 23.64 13.13
C ASP A 171 -3.93 25.13 12.69
N THR A 172 -2.80 25.65 12.18
CA THR A 172 -2.57 27.00 11.63
C THR A 172 -3.02 27.14 10.18
N GLY A 173 -3.58 26.08 9.58
CA GLY A 173 -3.97 26.04 8.17
C GLY A 173 -3.09 25.09 7.37
N ILE A 174 -3.26 25.10 6.06
CA ILE A 174 -2.42 24.35 5.12
C ILE A 174 -2.14 25.27 3.94
N ASP A 175 -0.88 25.35 3.49
CA ASP A 175 -0.58 25.84 2.15
C ASP A 175 -1.08 24.84 1.12
N PHE A 176 -2.35 24.98 0.77
CA PHE A 176 -3.03 24.11 -0.18
C PHE A 176 -2.52 24.25 -1.62
N ASN A 177 -1.64 25.23 -1.90
CA ASN A 177 -0.97 25.39 -3.20
C ASN A 177 0.46 24.84 -3.19
N HIS A 178 0.92 24.29 -2.07
CA HIS A 178 2.26 23.73 -1.97
C HIS A 178 2.42 22.59 -2.99
N PRO A 179 3.49 22.59 -3.82
CA PRO A 179 3.64 21.64 -4.93
C PRO A 179 3.67 20.18 -4.45
N ASP A 180 4.06 19.96 -3.20
CA ASP A 180 4.16 18.64 -2.57
C ASP A 180 2.93 18.22 -1.76
N LEU A 181 1.87 19.04 -1.74
CA LEU A 181 0.61 18.77 -1.02
C LEU A 181 -0.62 18.89 -1.91
N ALA A 182 -0.55 19.70 -2.99
CA ALA A 182 -1.65 20.05 -3.87
C ALA A 182 -2.51 18.84 -4.30
N ASP A 183 -1.85 17.77 -4.76
CA ASP A 183 -2.54 16.56 -5.24
C ASP A 183 -3.20 15.75 -4.12
N ASN A 184 -2.74 15.95 -2.88
CA ASN A 184 -3.31 15.35 -1.67
C ASN A 184 -4.34 16.26 -0.96
N MET A 185 -4.67 17.45 -1.47
CA MET A 185 -5.73 18.27 -0.85
C MET A 185 -7.12 17.61 -0.98
N TRP A 186 -7.89 17.65 0.10
CA TRP A 186 -9.33 17.37 0.10
C TRP A 186 -10.08 18.51 -0.59
N VAL A 187 -11.24 18.23 -1.18
CA VAL A 187 -12.09 19.26 -1.79
C VAL A 187 -13.54 19.08 -1.36
N ASN A 188 -14.15 20.14 -0.83
CA ASN A 188 -15.59 20.19 -0.61
C ASN A 188 -16.29 20.22 -1.98
N LYS A 189 -16.88 19.10 -2.40
CA LYS A 189 -17.54 19.01 -3.71
C LYS A 189 -18.85 19.79 -3.80
N LYS A 190 -19.42 20.22 -2.68
CA LYS A 190 -20.63 21.03 -2.67
C LYS A 190 -20.32 22.50 -2.95
N GLU A 191 -19.26 23.02 -2.35
CA GLU A 191 -18.73 24.38 -2.61
C GLU A 191 -17.88 24.46 -3.89
N CYS A 192 -17.16 23.38 -4.23
CA CYS A 192 -16.27 23.32 -5.39
C CYS A 192 -16.51 22.08 -6.28
N PRO A 193 -17.63 22.04 -7.03
CA PRO A 193 -17.98 20.89 -7.87
C PRO A 193 -16.92 20.55 -8.93
N GLN A 194 -16.22 21.56 -9.45
CA GLN A 194 -15.21 21.42 -10.50
C GLN A 194 -13.90 20.78 -9.98
N GLY A 195 -13.73 20.70 -8.66
CA GLY A 195 -12.56 20.12 -8.01
C GLY A 195 -11.38 21.07 -7.82
N TYR A 196 -10.29 20.52 -7.29
CA TYR A 196 -9.10 21.24 -6.89
C TYR A 196 -8.59 22.19 -7.99
N GLY A 197 -8.20 23.41 -7.60
CA GLY A 197 -7.69 24.45 -8.48
C GLY A 197 -8.73 25.09 -9.41
N LYS A 198 -10.00 24.71 -9.31
CA LYS A 198 -11.09 25.19 -10.19
C LYS A 198 -12.29 25.76 -9.43
N CYS A 199 -12.11 26.03 -8.14
CA CYS A 199 -13.14 26.61 -7.29
C CYS A 199 -13.35 28.09 -7.62
N SER A 200 -14.60 28.57 -7.47
CA SER A 200 -14.96 29.96 -7.72
C SER A 200 -15.77 30.47 -6.54
N ALA A 201 -15.17 31.35 -5.74
CA ALA A 201 -15.86 31.99 -4.62
C ALA A 201 -17.07 32.78 -5.10
N ASP A 202 -18.24 32.46 -4.55
CA ASP A 202 -19.48 33.18 -4.82
C ASP A 202 -20.05 33.85 -3.55
N GLY A 203 -19.35 33.68 -2.42
CA GLY A 203 -19.69 34.26 -1.13
C GLY A 203 -20.86 33.58 -0.44
N LYS A 204 -21.22 32.37 -0.84
CA LYS A 204 -22.27 31.56 -0.22
C LYS A 204 -21.68 30.36 0.51
N ASP A 205 -22.53 29.81 1.36
CA ASP A 205 -22.36 28.52 2.03
C ASP A 205 -23.40 27.60 1.38
N ASP A 206 -22.99 26.91 0.32
CA ASP A 206 -23.87 26.10 -0.53
C ASP A 206 -24.29 24.79 0.16
N ASP A 207 -23.48 24.28 1.09
CA ASP A 207 -23.78 23.08 1.87
C ASP A 207 -24.44 23.34 3.24
N ASN A 208 -24.55 24.61 3.64
CA ASN A 208 -25.12 25.11 4.88
C ASN A 208 -24.42 24.55 6.15
N ASN A 209 -23.10 24.36 6.09
CA ASN A 209 -22.29 23.90 7.22
C ASN A 209 -21.80 25.05 8.13
N GLY A 210 -22.10 26.30 7.77
CA GLY A 210 -21.76 27.50 8.53
C GLY A 210 -20.45 28.18 8.13
N TYR A 211 -19.76 27.68 7.10
CA TYR A 211 -18.52 28.26 6.58
C TYR A 211 -18.70 28.61 5.11
N VAL A 212 -18.46 29.87 4.77
CA VAL A 212 -18.59 30.36 3.38
C VAL A 212 -17.38 29.95 2.55
N ASP A 213 -17.62 29.41 1.35
CA ASP A 213 -16.60 29.02 0.37
C ASP A 213 -15.48 28.09 0.94
N ASP A 214 -15.83 27.11 1.80
CA ASP A 214 -14.88 26.17 2.46
C ASP A 214 -14.33 25.07 1.54
N PHE A 215 -13.72 25.49 0.42
CA PHE A 215 -13.28 24.60 -0.66
C PHE A 215 -12.33 23.48 -0.23
N TYR A 216 -11.42 23.76 0.70
CA TYR A 216 -10.39 22.81 1.14
C TYR A 216 -10.40 22.61 2.66
N GLY A 217 -11.39 23.17 3.35
CA GLY A 217 -11.40 23.29 4.80
C GLY A 217 -11.99 24.59 5.31
N ALA A 218 -12.08 24.70 6.63
CA ALA A 218 -12.67 25.84 7.33
C ALA A 218 -11.66 26.60 8.21
N ASN A 219 -11.84 27.91 8.33
CA ASN A 219 -11.17 28.78 9.26
C ASN A 219 -12.16 29.24 10.32
N THR A 220 -12.00 28.72 11.54
CA THR A 220 -12.94 28.94 12.65
C THR A 220 -12.68 30.23 13.44
N ILE A 221 -11.64 30.97 13.06
CA ILE A 221 -11.32 32.29 13.63
C ILE A 221 -12.31 33.34 13.11
N ASN A 222 -12.66 33.25 11.83
CA ASN A 222 -13.53 34.20 11.12
C ASN A 222 -14.71 33.54 10.39
N ASP A 223 -14.90 32.22 10.54
CA ASP A 223 -16.00 31.44 9.97
C ASP A 223 -16.04 31.50 8.43
N THR A 224 -14.87 31.32 7.78
CA THR A 224 -14.69 31.33 6.32
C THR A 224 -13.98 30.07 5.81
N GLY A 225 -13.88 29.87 4.51
CA GLY A 225 -13.03 28.85 3.87
C GLY A 225 -11.53 29.18 3.77
N GLU A 226 -11.07 30.28 4.38
CA GLU A 226 -9.71 30.79 4.21
C GLU A 226 -8.69 30.04 5.09
N ILE A 227 -8.26 28.87 4.63
CA ILE A 227 -7.35 27.97 5.38
C ILE A 227 -5.86 28.11 5.03
N MET A 228 -5.48 29.11 4.24
CA MET A 228 -4.07 29.33 3.89
C MET A 228 -3.21 29.44 5.15
N ASP A 229 -2.13 28.68 5.18
CA ASP A 229 -1.21 28.69 6.31
C ASP A 229 -0.33 29.95 6.26
N ASP A 230 -0.44 30.77 7.29
CA ASP A 230 0.31 32.01 7.49
C ASP A 230 1.31 31.92 8.66
N PHE A 231 1.51 30.72 9.21
CA PHE A 231 2.48 30.42 10.27
C PHE A 231 3.50 29.33 9.87
N GLY A 232 3.03 28.25 9.23
CA GLY A 232 3.85 27.17 8.66
C GLY A 232 3.76 25.83 9.41
N HIS A 233 3.22 25.80 10.63
CA HIS A 233 3.17 24.57 11.44
C HIS A 233 2.20 23.54 10.85
N GLY A 234 1.02 23.98 10.41
CA GLY A 234 0.00 23.11 9.85
C GLY A 234 0.44 22.52 8.52
N THR A 235 1.11 23.29 7.66
CA THR A 235 1.73 22.79 6.42
C THR A 235 2.82 21.74 6.70
N HIS A 236 3.64 21.95 7.73
CA HIS A 236 4.65 20.96 8.13
C HIS A 236 4.03 19.65 8.65
N VAL A 237 2.98 19.75 9.48
CA VAL A 237 2.19 18.59 9.93
C VAL A 237 1.54 17.88 8.73
N ALA A 238 0.97 18.64 7.80
CA ALA A 238 0.38 18.13 6.57
C ALA A 238 1.37 17.33 5.72
N GLY A 239 2.59 17.84 5.51
CA GLY A 239 3.65 17.12 4.81
C GLY A 239 4.07 15.82 5.50
N THR A 240 4.09 15.80 6.83
CA THR A 240 4.41 14.57 7.59
C THR A 240 3.33 13.50 7.39
N ILE A 241 2.07 13.89 7.36
CA ILE A 241 0.93 12.98 7.17
C ILE A 241 0.85 12.51 5.70
N GLY A 242 0.98 13.45 4.77
CA GLY A 242 0.50 13.31 3.39
C GLY A 242 1.25 14.12 2.34
N GLY A 243 2.55 14.38 2.53
CA GLY A 243 3.43 14.77 1.41
C GLY A 243 3.30 13.77 0.27
N VAL A 244 3.05 14.26 -0.94
CA VAL A 244 2.72 13.42 -2.10
C VAL A 244 3.96 12.57 -2.44
N GLY A 245 3.85 11.26 -2.24
CA GLY A 245 4.99 10.37 -2.44
C GLY A 245 5.22 10.02 -3.90
N ASN A 246 6.49 9.92 -4.27
CA ASN A 246 6.96 9.53 -5.58
C ASN A 246 6.50 10.46 -6.71
N ASN A 247 6.56 11.77 -6.44
CA ASN A 247 6.29 12.83 -7.40
C ASN A 247 7.57 13.56 -7.85
N GLY A 248 8.74 13.18 -7.34
CA GLY A 248 10.03 13.82 -7.60
C GLY A 248 10.17 15.22 -7.00
N VAL A 249 9.36 15.59 -6.00
CA VAL A 249 9.34 16.90 -5.34
C VAL A 249 9.54 16.70 -3.84
N GLY A 250 10.27 17.62 -3.21
CA GLY A 250 10.29 17.73 -1.74
C GLY A 250 10.49 16.41 -0.98
N VAL A 251 9.51 16.10 -0.13
CA VAL A 251 9.50 15.03 0.87
C VAL A 251 8.29 14.11 0.65
N VAL A 252 8.25 12.99 1.36
CA VAL A 252 7.11 12.07 1.34
C VAL A 252 6.47 11.98 2.71
N GLY A 253 5.14 11.97 2.75
CA GLY A 253 4.38 11.71 3.97
C GLY A 253 4.26 10.22 4.28
N VAL A 254 3.74 9.90 5.46
CA VAL A 254 3.38 8.50 5.79
C VAL A 254 2.41 7.92 4.76
N ASN A 255 1.47 8.74 4.27
CA ASN A 255 0.56 8.38 3.19
C ASN A 255 0.95 9.13 1.92
N TRP A 256 1.34 8.42 0.87
CA TRP A 256 1.69 9.05 -0.40
C TRP A 256 0.45 9.60 -1.09
N ASN A 257 -0.69 8.93 -0.88
CA ASN A 257 -1.99 9.28 -1.42
C ASN A 257 -3.02 9.35 -0.28
N VAL A 258 -3.55 10.54 -0.01
CA VAL A 258 -4.55 10.78 1.05
C VAL A 258 -5.30 12.07 0.75
N GLN A 259 -6.46 12.32 1.38
CA GLN A 259 -7.09 13.64 1.32
C GLN A 259 -6.84 14.44 2.60
N LEU A 260 -6.20 15.60 2.47
CA LEU A 260 -5.87 16.50 3.57
C LEU A 260 -6.94 17.60 3.67
N LEU A 261 -7.68 17.60 4.78
CA LEU A 261 -8.71 18.59 5.09
C LEU A 261 -8.17 19.60 6.11
N GLY A 262 -8.14 20.88 5.76
CA GLY A 262 -7.68 21.92 6.68
C GLY A 262 -8.76 22.36 7.66
N CYS A 263 -8.40 22.55 8.93
CA CYS A 263 -9.17 23.37 9.85
C CYS A 263 -8.28 24.36 10.61
N LYS A 264 -8.30 25.62 10.19
CA LYS A 264 -7.49 26.69 10.77
C LYS A 264 -8.18 27.26 12.00
N PHE A 265 -7.58 27.06 13.18
CA PHE A 265 -8.03 27.67 14.43
C PHE A 265 -6.94 28.50 15.12
N LEU A 266 -5.69 28.37 14.68
CA LEU A 266 -4.53 29.15 15.11
C LEU A 266 -4.22 30.23 14.07
N SER A 267 -3.96 31.46 14.54
CA SER A 267 -3.63 32.62 13.71
C SER A 267 -2.17 32.60 13.22
N ALA A 268 -1.78 33.61 12.44
CA ALA A 268 -0.39 33.87 12.03
C ALA A 268 0.62 34.01 13.19
N SER A 269 0.17 34.14 14.45
CA SER A 269 1.05 34.11 15.62
C SER A 269 1.17 32.72 16.25
N GLY A 270 0.63 31.68 15.61
CA GLY A 270 0.59 30.31 16.12
C GLY A 270 -0.32 30.14 17.34
N SER A 271 -1.27 31.06 17.56
CA SER A 271 -2.13 31.10 18.75
C SER A 271 -3.61 31.13 18.39
N GLY A 272 -4.45 30.51 19.21
CA GLY A 272 -5.90 30.43 19.00
C GLY A 272 -6.62 30.07 20.30
N SER A 273 -7.94 30.06 20.25
CA SER A 273 -8.78 29.75 21.42
C SER A 273 -9.23 28.29 21.40
N THR A 274 -9.46 27.71 22.59
CA THR A 274 -10.11 26.40 22.72
C THR A 274 -11.50 26.38 22.08
N ALA A 275 -12.22 27.51 22.09
CA ALA A 275 -13.52 27.61 21.43
C ALA A 275 -13.40 27.39 19.90
N ASN A 276 -12.38 27.96 19.26
CA ASN A 276 -12.13 27.77 17.84
C ASN A 276 -11.64 26.35 17.53
N ALA A 277 -10.86 25.73 18.43
CA ALA A 277 -10.51 24.31 18.32
C ALA A 277 -11.75 23.42 18.37
N ILE A 278 -12.69 23.67 19.29
CA ILE A 278 -13.96 22.94 19.38
C ILE A 278 -14.79 23.14 18.11
N LYS A 279 -14.85 24.36 17.55
CA LYS A 279 -15.50 24.61 16.26
C LYS A 279 -14.91 23.75 15.15
N CYS A 280 -13.59 23.53 15.13
CA CYS A 280 -12.96 22.64 14.17
C CYS A 280 -13.41 21.18 14.34
N PHE A 281 -13.45 20.67 15.57
CA PHE A 281 -13.99 19.33 15.83
C PHE A 281 -15.46 19.20 15.40
N ASN A 282 -16.27 20.23 15.63
CA ASN A 282 -17.68 20.24 15.20
C ASN A 282 -17.80 20.22 13.67
N TYR A 283 -17.00 21.02 12.96
CA TYR A 283 -16.95 21.04 11.51
C TYR A 283 -16.56 19.66 10.93
N VAL A 284 -15.49 19.06 11.45
CA VAL A 284 -15.04 17.72 11.04
C VAL A 284 -16.12 16.66 11.32
N THR A 285 -16.77 16.74 12.48
CA THR A 285 -17.86 15.82 12.87
C THR A 285 -19.06 15.98 11.94
N GLU A 286 -19.43 17.20 11.56
CA GLU A 286 -20.50 17.45 10.61
C GLU A 286 -20.21 16.87 9.22
N LEU A 287 -19.00 17.10 8.69
CA LEU A 287 -18.60 16.49 7.42
C LEU A 287 -18.65 14.96 7.47
N LYS A 288 -18.20 14.36 8.58
CA LYS A 288 -18.22 12.92 8.76
C LYS A 288 -19.63 12.36 8.88
N GLU A 289 -20.42 12.88 9.83
CA GLU A 289 -21.70 12.29 10.22
C GLU A 289 -22.87 12.70 9.32
N LYS A 290 -22.90 13.95 8.86
CA LYS A 290 -24.01 14.45 8.03
C LYS A 290 -23.71 14.39 6.55
N GLN A 291 -22.45 14.57 6.17
CA GLN A 291 -22.06 14.61 4.76
C GLN A 291 -21.44 13.29 4.25
N GLY A 292 -21.09 12.36 5.16
CA GLY A 292 -20.65 11.01 4.80
C GLY A 292 -19.20 10.90 4.36
N TYR A 293 -18.36 11.90 4.64
CA TYR A 293 -16.93 11.82 4.35
C TYR A 293 -16.23 10.86 5.32
N ASN A 294 -15.30 10.05 4.80
CA ASN A 294 -14.51 9.12 5.59
C ASN A 294 -13.31 9.81 6.25
N ILE A 295 -13.62 10.62 7.28
CA ILE A 295 -12.61 11.42 7.99
C ILE A 295 -12.08 10.67 9.22
N LEU A 296 -10.76 10.60 9.34
CA LEU A 296 -10.00 10.14 10.50
C LEU A 296 -9.58 11.32 11.38
#